data_AF-A0A414CMH5-F1
#
_entry.id   AF-A0A414CMH5-F1
#
_cell.length_a   1.000
_cell.length_b   1.000
_cell.length_c   1.000
_cell.angle_alpha   90.00
_cell.angle_beta   90.00
_cell.angle_gamma   90.00
#
_symmetry.space_group_name_H-M   'P 1'
#
loop_
_entity.id
_entity.type
_entity.pdbx_description
1 polymer ?
#
loop_
_entity_poly.entity_id
_entity_poly.type
_entity_poly.pdbx_seq_one_letter_code
_entity_poly.pdbx_strand_id
1 'polypeptide(L)'
;MTQKLIAYKRMPIWTKDTMPEALQRKHNTKVGTWGKITVLKGQLRFIELTEEGEEIASHLFEAGAENPMAEPQAWHRVEAATDDVEWYLEFYCEPKDYFPKKYNTNPVHSEVLEAVGIVPAGKALDLGCGQGRNALFLAQHGFDVTAVDQNELALEILQSIVAEEDLEMPVGLYDINAAALTQNYDFIVSTVVLMFLEADRIPAIIRNMQEHTNPGGYNLIVCAMDTEDYPCQMPFSFTFKEGELAEYYKDWELVKYNENPGHLHRRDENGHRIQLRFATMLAKKK
;
A
#
# COMPACT_ATOMS: atom_id res chain seq x y z
N MET A 1 6.39 10.96 -18.62
CA MET A 1 5.01 10.60 -18.19
C MET A 1 4.69 11.50 -17.02
N THR A 2 3.62 12.29 -17.07
CA THR A 2 3.17 13.13 -15.96
C THR A 2 2.75 12.21 -14.81
N GLN A 3 3.38 12.34 -13.66
CA GLN A 3 3.11 11.51 -12.48
C GLN A 3 1.66 11.74 -12.03
N LYS A 4 0.83 10.69 -12.06
CA LYS A 4 -0.59 10.81 -11.66
C LYS A 4 -0.63 10.86 -10.13
N LEU A 5 -0.91 12.04 -9.57
CA LEU A 5 -1.06 12.25 -8.13
C LEU A 5 -2.54 12.28 -7.73
N ILE A 6 -2.85 11.83 -6.52
CA ILE A 6 -4.21 11.87 -5.95
C ILE A 6 -4.21 12.53 -4.57
N ALA A 7 -5.23 13.35 -4.31
CA ALA A 7 -5.41 14.04 -3.05
C ALA A 7 -5.89 13.05 -1.98
N TYR A 8 -5.18 12.96 -0.85
CA TYR A 8 -5.56 12.07 0.26
C TYR A 8 -6.00 12.82 1.51
N LYS A 9 -5.77 14.14 1.57
CA LYS A 9 -6.17 14.98 2.69
C LYS A 9 -6.35 16.42 2.24
N ARG A 10 -7.44 17.03 2.68
CA ARG A 10 -7.68 18.46 2.53
C ARG A 10 -7.78 19.12 3.90
N MET A 11 -7.10 20.24 4.05
CA MET A 11 -7.18 21.07 5.24
C MET A 11 -8.36 22.05 5.15
N PRO A 12 -8.88 22.54 6.29
CA PRO A 12 -9.89 23.60 6.29
C PRO A 12 -9.40 24.85 5.56
N ILE A 13 -10.34 25.73 5.23
CA ILE A 13 -10.00 27.06 4.76
C ILE A 13 -9.41 27.84 5.93
N TRP A 14 -8.28 28.52 5.68
CA TRP A 14 -7.63 29.40 6.62
C TRP A 14 -7.61 30.83 6.11
N THR A 15 -7.71 31.76 7.05
CA THR A 15 -7.46 33.20 6.84
C THR A 15 -6.06 33.57 7.33
N LYS A 16 -5.71 34.85 7.22
CA LYS A 16 -4.50 35.40 7.86
C LYS A 16 -4.37 35.02 9.34
N ASP A 17 -5.47 35.13 10.08
CA ASP A 17 -5.46 34.97 11.54
C ASP A 17 -5.59 33.51 12.00
N THR A 18 -6.15 32.64 11.15
CA THR A 18 -6.38 31.23 11.52
C THR A 18 -5.35 30.26 10.93
N MET A 19 -4.46 30.71 10.04
CA MET A 19 -3.48 29.81 9.43
C MET A 19 -2.48 29.29 10.48
N PRO A 20 -2.19 27.98 10.53
CA PRO A 20 -1.33 27.42 11.56
C PRO A 20 0.08 28.02 11.54
N GLU A 21 0.60 28.37 12.72
CA GLU A 21 1.95 28.94 12.86
C GLU A 21 3.04 27.99 12.32
N ALA A 22 2.82 26.68 12.40
CA ALA A 22 3.73 25.68 11.84
C ALA A 22 3.96 25.85 10.32
N LEU A 23 2.96 26.33 9.57
CA LEU A 23 3.10 26.58 8.13
C LEU A 23 3.82 27.91 7.83
N GLN A 24 3.83 28.82 8.80
CA GLN A 24 4.49 30.13 8.70
C GLN A 24 5.99 30.07 9.01
N ARG A 25 6.43 28.97 9.62
CA ARG A 25 7.84 28.67 9.91
C ARG A 25 8.41 27.68 8.88
N LYS A 26 9.74 27.56 8.82
CA LYS A 26 10.42 26.58 7.95
C LYS A 26 9.91 25.16 8.25
N HIS A 27 9.35 24.51 7.24
CA HIS A 27 8.89 23.12 7.30
C HIS A 27 8.99 22.47 5.92
N ASN A 28 8.72 21.18 5.84
CA ASN A 28 8.54 20.47 4.59
C ASN A 28 7.48 19.37 4.74
N THR A 29 7.07 18.80 3.61
CA THR A 29 6.21 17.63 3.58
C THR A 29 7.05 16.36 3.65
N LYS A 30 6.48 15.27 4.19
CA LYS A 30 7.12 13.94 4.22
C LYS A 30 7.43 13.43 2.81
N VAL A 31 8.34 12.46 2.72
CA VAL A 31 8.61 11.71 1.47
C VAL A 31 7.31 11.23 0.82
N GLY A 32 7.19 11.42 -0.50
CA GLY A 32 6.03 11.06 -1.31
C GLY A 32 4.76 11.89 -1.03
N THR A 33 4.86 13.04 -0.36
CA THR A 33 3.73 13.95 -0.14
C THR A 33 3.99 15.29 -0.85
N TRP A 34 3.12 15.62 -1.80
CA TRP A 34 3.07 16.94 -2.43
C TRP A 34 2.04 17.82 -1.73
N GLY A 35 2.33 19.11 -1.59
CA GLY A 35 1.39 20.09 -1.04
C GLY A 35 0.84 21.01 -2.12
N LYS A 36 -0.47 21.01 -2.35
CA LYS A 36 -1.12 21.95 -3.28
C LYS A 36 -1.81 23.05 -2.49
N ILE A 37 -1.38 24.28 -2.72
CA ILE A 37 -1.99 25.48 -2.14
C ILE A 37 -3.00 26.05 -3.13
N THR A 38 -4.23 26.26 -2.66
CA THR A 38 -5.26 26.96 -3.43
C THR A 38 -5.70 28.20 -2.68
N VAL A 39 -5.50 29.36 -3.30
CA VAL A 39 -5.98 30.64 -2.79
C VAL A 39 -7.36 30.89 -3.37
N LEU A 40 -8.33 31.20 -2.51
CA LEU A 40 -9.72 31.50 -2.84
C LEU A 40 -9.97 33.01 -2.93
N LYS A 41 -9.26 33.78 -2.12
CA LYS A 41 -9.35 35.23 -2.02
C LYS A 41 -8.01 35.82 -1.57
N GLY A 42 -7.73 37.05 -1.97
CA GLY A 42 -6.50 37.75 -1.58
C GLY A 42 -5.26 37.10 -2.19
N GLN A 43 -4.14 37.21 -1.49
CA GLN A 43 -2.85 36.66 -1.92
C GLN A 43 -2.09 36.00 -0.77
N LEU A 44 -1.44 34.89 -1.07
CA LEU A 44 -0.55 34.17 -0.16
C LEU A 44 0.86 34.17 -0.75
N ARG A 45 1.88 34.48 0.04
CA ARG A 45 3.26 34.35 -0.40
C ARG A 45 3.79 32.98 0.01
N PHE A 46 4.33 32.24 -0.95
CA PHE A 46 5.05 31.00 -0.75
C PHE A 46 6.55 31.25 -0.89
N ILE A 47 7.34 30.76 0.06
CA ILE A 47 8.78 31.05 0.13
C ILE A 47 9.51 29.73 0.19
N GLU A 48 10.35 29.48 -0.82
CA GLU A 48 11.26 28.34 -0.88
C GLU A 48 12.50 28.63 -0.05
N LEU A 49 12.95 27.62 0.69
CA LEU A 49 14.03 27.75 1.65
C LEU A 49 15.10 26.67 1.39
N THR A 50 16.33 26.96 1.77
CA THR A 50 17.37 25.93 1.96
C THR A 50 17.11 25.14 3.24
N GLU A 51 17.86 24.05 3.44
CA GLU A 51 17.84 23.31 4.70
C GLU A 51 18.32 24.16 5.88
N GLU A 52 19.21 25.12 5.65
CA GLU A 52 19.68 26.10 6.64
C GLU A 52 18.62 27.18 6.92
N GLY A 53 17.65 27.36 6.03
CA GLY A 53 16.56 28.32 6.14
C GLY A 53 16.78 29.64 5.41
N GLU A 54 17.71 29.67 4.45
CA GLU A 54 17.93 30.81 3.57
C GLU A 54 16.88 30.84 2.46
N GLU A 55 16.38 32.02 2.09
CA GLU A 55 15.38 32.15 1.03
C GLU A 55 15.99 31.89 -0.35
N ILE A 56 15.43 30.92 -1.07
CA ILE A 56 15.82 30.57 -2.45
C ILE A 56 14.99 31.40 -3.43
N ALA A 57 13.67 31.41 -3.24
CA ALA A 57 12.72 32.07 -4.10
C ALA A 57 11.44 32.45 -3.33
N SER A 58 10.73 33.46 -3.82
CA SER A 58 9.43 33.88 -3.28
C SER A 58 8.42 34.01 -4.42
N HIS A 59 7.26 33.38 -4.22
CA HIS A 59 6.17 33.34 -5.17
C HIS A 59 4.91 33.92 -4.54
N LEU A 60 4.17 34.70 -5.32
CA LEU A 60 2.87 35.23 -4.90
C LEU A 60 1.76 34.40 -5.54
N PHE A 61 0.99 33.71 -4.71
CA PHE A 61 -0.15 32.91 -5.13
C PHE A 61 -1.43 33.74 -4.98
N GLU A 62 -2.21 33.79 -6.06
CA GLU A 62 -3.40 34.62 -6.17
C GLU A 62 -4.66 33.77 -6.36
N ALA A 63 -5.81 34.34 -6.02
CA ALA A 63 -7.09 33.69 -6.23
C ALA A 63 -7.32 33.34 -7.71
N GLY A 64 -7.63 32.07 -7.98
CA GLY A 64 -7.89 31.57 -9.34
C GLY A 64 -6.65 31.26 -10.17
N ALA A 65 -5.43 31.51 -9.65
CA ALA A 65 -4.19 31.10 -10.31
C ALA A 65 -3.88 29.61 -10.08
N GLU A 66 -3.26 28.97 -11.06
CA GLU A 66 -2.69 27.63 -10.90
C GLU A 66 -1.30 27.77 -10.27
N ASN A 67 -1.18 27.35 -9.01
CA ASN A 67 0.05 27.43 -8.25
C ASN A 67 0.85 26.12 -8.33
N PRO A 68 2.19 26.17 -8.38
CA PRO A 68 3.01 24.97 -8.29
C PRO A 68 2.77 24.24 -6.96
N MET A 69 2.93 22.93 -6.98
CA MET A 69 2.89 22.13 -5.75
C MET A 69 4.24 22.23 -5.02
N ALA A 70 4.18 22.24 -3.69
CA ALA A 70 5.36 21.99 -2.87
C ALA A 70 5.80 20.53 -3.04
N GLU A 71 7.03 20.34 -3.51
CA GLU A 71 7.64 19.02 -3.70
C GLU A 71 7.94 18.31 -2.36
N PRO A 72 7.93 16.98 -2.30
CA PRO A 72 8.30 16.22 -1.12
C PRO A 72 9.68 16.64 -0.59
N GLN A 73 9.77 16.85 0.72
CA GLN A 73 10.99 17.25 1.43
C GLN A 73 11.56 18.63 1.06
N ALA A 74 10.94 19.38 0.13
CA ALA A 74 11.35 20.75 -0.18
C ALA A 74 11.02 21.68 0.99
N TRP A 75 12.01 22.40 1.51
CA TRP A 75 11.84 23.33 2.62
C TRP A 75 11.12 24.60 2.15
N HIS A 76 10.08 24.99 2.86
CA HIS A 76 9.29 26.17 2.55
C HIS A 76 8.59 26.75 3.78
N ARG A 77 8.01 27.93 3.60
CA ARG A 77 7.05 28.56 4.52
C ARG A 77 6.04 29.39 3.73
N VAL A 78 4.94 29.75 4.37
CA VAL A 78 3.93 30.65 3.78
C VAL A 78 3.69 31.86 4.67
N GLU A 79 3.29 32.97 4.07
CA GLU A 79 2.84 34.16 4.79
C GLU A 79 1.66 34.82 4.06
N ALA A 80 0.74 35.41 4.81
CA ALA A 80 -0.31 36.23 4.22
C ALA A 80 0.31 37.45 3.52
N ALA A 81 0.04 37.61 2.22
CA ALA A 81 0.44 38.81 1.50
C ALA A 81 -0.65 39.89 1.56
N THR A 82 -1.92 39.50 1.73
CA THR A 82 -3.05 40.40 1.99
C THR A 82 -3.81 40.01 3.26
N ASP A 83 -4.48 40.98 3.87
CA ASP A 83 -5.25 40.76 5.11
C ASP A 83 -6.52 39.91 4.88
N ASP A 84 -7.06 39.95 3.66
CA ASP A 84 -8.29 39.25 3.27
C ASP A 84 -8.03 37.86 2.66
N VAL A 85 -6.81 37.33 2.79
CA VAL A 85 -6.45 36.04 2.20
C VAL A 85 -7.32 34.91 2.77
N GLU A 86 -7.88 34.11 1.88
CA GLU A 86 -8.56 32.85 2.21
C GLU A 86 -7.96 31.75 1.34
N TRP A 87 -7.49 30.66 1.94
CA TRP A 87 -6.82 29.60 1.21
C TRP A 87 -6.95 28.25 1.90
N TYR A 88 -6.66 27.17 1.20
CA TYR A 88 -6.55 25.84 1.79
C TYR A 88 -5.38 25.07 1.21
N LEU A 89 -4.97 24.03 1.93
CA LEU A 89 -3.92 23.09 1.55
C LEU A 89 -4.50 21.71 1.32
N GLU A 90 -4.13 21.10 0.20
CA GLU A 90 -4.38 19.70 -0.08
C GLU A 90 -3.06 18.94 -0.15
N PHE A 91 -3.04 17.72 0.40
CA PHE A 91 -1.92 16.82 0.32
C PHE A 91 -2.19 15.75 -0.74
N TYR A 92 -1.24 15.60 -1.65
CA TYR A 92 -1.27 14.65 -2.76
C TYR A 92 -0.18 13.59 -2.60
N CYS A 93 -0.41 12.42 -3.19
CA CYS A 93 0.54 11.31 -3.20
C CYS A 93 0.37 10.45 -4.46
N GLU A 94 1.29 9.52 -4.69
CA GLU A 94 1.11 8.48 -5.71
C GLU A 94 0.00 7.51 -5.28
N PRO A 95 -0.76 6.89 -6.22
CA PRO A 95 -1.86 5.98 -5.90
C PRO A 95 -1.49 4.86 -4.91
N LYS A 96 -0.31 4.25 -5.07
CA LYS A 96 0.21 3.22 -4.16
C LYS A 96 0.34 3.65 -2.70
N ASP A 97 0.46 4.94 -2.43
CA ASP A 97 0.67 5.50 -1.09
C ASP A 97 -0.61 6.07 -0.48
N TYR A 98 -1.73 6.06 -1.19
CA TYR A 98 -2.97 6.71 -0.76
C TYR A 98 -3.54 6.13 0.52
N PHE A 99 -3.84 4.83 0.57
CA PHE A 99 -4.36 4.20 1.79
C PHE A 99 -3.35 4.25 2.95
N PRO A 100 -2.04 3.99 2.74
CA PRO A 100 -1.03 4.19 3.79
C PRO A 100 -0.98 5.61 4.34
N LYS A 101 -1.13 6.65 3.50
CA LYS A 101 -1.08 8.05 3.96
C LYS A 101 -2.37 8.53 4.59
N LYS A 102 -3.53 8.07 4.10
CA LYS A 102 -4.85 8.50 4.59
C LYS A 102 -5.25 7.75 5.87
N TYR A 103 -5.06 6.42 5.88
CA TYR A 103 -5.52 5.53 6.94
C TYR A 103 -4.41 4.92 7.79
N ASN A 104 -3.15 5.28 7.52
CA ASN A 104 -1.99 4.75 8.25
C ASN A 104 -1.87 3.21 8.17
N THR A 105 -2.31 2.62 7.06
CA THR A 105 -2.10 1.19 6.78
C THR A 105 -0.62 0.92 6.49
N ASN A 106 -0.23 -0.35 6.56
CA ASN A 106 1.07 -0.77 6.04
C ASN A 106 1.16 -0.49 4.52
N PRO A 107 2.37 -0.19 3.99
CA PRO A 107 2.58 -0.09 2.55
C PRO A 107 2.17 -1.37 1.82
N VAL A 108 1.61 -1.20 0.63
CA VAL A 108 1.29 -2.29 -0.31
C VAL A 108 2.53 -3.15 -0.53
N HIS A 109 2.35 -4.46 -0.64
CA HIS A 109 3.48 -5.34 -0.91
C HIS A 109 4.07 -5.03 -2.29
N SER A 110 5.40 -4.94 -2.42
CA SER A 110 6.07 -4.58 -3.69
C SER A 110 5.68 -5.51 -4.84
N GLU A 111 5.56 -6.80 -4.55
CA GLU A 111 5.12 -7.81 -5.54
C GLU A 111 3.69 -7.59 -6.05
N VAL A 112 2.81 -6.99 -5.23
CA VAL A 112 1.46 -6.60 -5.67
C VAL A 112 1.53 -5.38 -6.58
N LEU A 113 2.41 -4.41 -6.27
CA LEU A 113 2.65 -3.26 -7.15
C LEU A 113 3.16 -3.69 -8.52
N GLU A 114 4.09 -4.64 -8.56
CA GLU A 114 4.61 -5.20 -9.81
C GLU A 114 3.54 -6.02 -10.57
N ALA A 115 2.75 -6.82 -9.86
CA ALA A 115 1.73 -7.68 -10.47
C ALA A 115 0.64 -6.89 -11.21
N VAL A 116 0.25 -5.69 -10.76
CA VAL A 116 -0.75 -4.85 -11.46
C VAL A 116 -0.30 -4.42 -12.86
N GLY A 117 1.00 -4.40 -13.14
CA GLY A 117 1.53 -4.14 -14.49
C GLY A 117 1.49 -5.35 -15.44
N ILE A 118 1.14 -6.53 -14.93
CA ILE A 118 1.23 -7.82 -15.63
C ILE A 118 -0.14 -8.51 -15.70
N VAL A 119 -0.87 -8.50 -14.58
CA VAL A 119 -2.15 -9.18 -14.40
C VAL A 119 -3.28 -8.26 -14.85
N PRO A 120 -4.08 -8.63 -15.85
CA PRO A 120 -5.25 -7.86 -16.23
C PRO A 120 -6.24 -7.73 -15.07
N ALA A 121 -6.89 -6.57 -14.95
CA ALA A 121 -7.95 -6.38 -13.99
C ALA A 121 -9.10 -7.39 -14.23
N GLY A 122 -9.55 -8.01 -13.16
CA GLY A 122 -10.58 -9.04 -13.14
C GLY A 122 -11.00 -9.32 -11.72
N LYS A 123 -11.61 -10.48 -11.48
CA LYS A 123 -12.04 -10.87 -10.14
C LYS A 123 -10.85 -11.31 -9.29
N ALA A 124 -10.61 -10.66 -8.17
CA ALA A 124 -9.47 -10.92 -7.31
C ALA A 124 -9.88 -11.39 -5.90
N LEU A 125 -9.04 -12.22 -5.29
CA LEU A 125 -9.14 -12.63 -3.89
C LEU A 125 -7.86 -12.23 -3.15
N ASP A 126 -7.98 -11.41 -2.09
CA ASP A 126 -6.92 -11.19 -1.11
C ASP A 126 -7.13 -12.19 0.05
N LEU A 127 -6.40 -13.31 -0.02
CA LEU A 127 -6.52 -14.46 0.89
C LEU A 127 -5.60 -14.28 2.11
N GLY A 128 -6.19 -13.79 3.20
CA GLY A 128 -5.46 -13.32 4.38
C GLY A 128 -5.13 -11.84 4.29
N CYS A 129 -6.15 -11.02 4.08
CA CYS A 129 -5.99 -9.61 3.73
C CYS A 129 -5.47 -8.74 4.90
N GLY A 130 -5.56 -9.19 6.15
CA GLY A 130 -5.37 -8.37 7.34
C GLY A 130 -6.22 -7.10 7.28
N GLN A 131 -5.58 -5.94 7.43
CA GLN A 131 -6.23 -4.63 7.28
C GLN A 131 -6.43 -4.19 5.81
N GLY A 132 -6.20 -5.07 4.84
CA GLY A 132 -6.57 -4.88 3.43
C GLY A 132 -5.65 -4.00 2.59
N ARG A 133 -4.38 -3.83 2.97
CA ARG A 133 -3.42 -2.99 2.20
C ARG A 133 -3.33 -3.37 0.71
N ASN A 134 -3.41 -4.67 0.40
CA ASN A 134 -3.36 -5.16 -0.98
C ASN A 134 -4.75 -5.08 -1.61
N ALA A 135 -5.79 -5.56 -0.91
CA ALA A 135 -7.17 -5.47 -1.36
C ALA A 135 -7.60 -4.06 -1.80
N LEU A 136 -7.37 -3.05 -0.93
CA LEU A 136 -7.69 -1.65 -1.22
C LEU A 136 -6.94 -1.11 -2.44
N PHE A 137 -5.65 -1.43 -2.54
CA PHE A 137 -4.84 -1.04 -3.69
C PHE A 137 -5.32 -1.69 -4.99
N LEU A 138 -5.66 -2.98 -4.97
CA LEU A 138 -6.18 -3.69 -6.14
C LEU A 138 -7.54 -3.12 -6.57
N ALA A 139 -8.45 -2.84 -5.62
CA ALA A 139 -9.74 -2.21 -5.91
C ALA A 139 -9.55 -0.84 -6.59
N GLN A 140 -8.60 -0.01 -6.11
CA GLN A 140 -8.25 1.27 -6.73
C GLN A 140 -7.70 1.11 -8.17
N HIS A 141 -7.17 -0.07 -8.52
CA HIS A 141 -6.66 -0.39 -9.85
C HIS A 141 -7.66 -1.19 -10.72
N GLY A 142 -8.93 -1.19 -10.33
CA GLY A 142 -10.04 -1.71 -11.14
C GLY A 142 -10.30 -3.21 -11.01
N PHE A 143 -9.68 -3.88 -10.03
CA PHE A 143 -10.03 -5.26 -9.70
C PHE A 143 -11.35 -5.33 -8.94
N ASP A 144 -12.15 -6.36 -9.20
CA ASP A 144 -13.32 -6.75 -8.39
C ASP A 144 -12.82 -7.64 -7.25
N VAL A 145 -12.54 -7.02 -6.09
CA VAL A 145 -11.79 -7.67 -5.00
C VAL A 145 -12.75 -8.28 -3.98
N THR A 146 -12.50 -9.53 -3.58
CA THR A 146 -12.98 -10.10 -2.33
C THR A 146 -11.82 -10.18 -1.35
N ALA A 147 -11.99 -9.66 -0.14
CA ALA A 147 -10.97 -9.64 0.90
C ALA A 147 -11.39 -10.50 2.09
N VAL A 148 -10.55 -11.45 2.50
CA VAL A 148 -10.88 -12.36 3.60
C VAL A 148 -9.74 -12.54 4.60
N ASP A 149 -10.07 -12.66 5.87
CA ASP A 149 -9.12 -12.93 6.96
C ASP A 149 -9.85 -13.63 8.13
N GLN A 150 -9.10 -14.17 9.09
CA GLN A 150 -9.65 -14.72 10.34
C GLN A 150 -9.68 -13.70 11.49
N ASN A 151 -8.99 -12.58 11.34
CA ASN A 151 -8.89 -11.53 12.36
C ASN A 151 -10.06 -10.54 12.23
N GLU A 152 -11.10 -10.72 13.04
CA GLU A 152 -12.30 -9.86 13.07
C GLU A 152 -11.96 -8.37 13.21
N LEU A 153 -11.04 -8.00 14.11
CA LEU A 153 -10.64 -6.60 14.30
C LEU A 153 -10.01 -6.00 13.05
N ALA A 154 -9.19 -6.77 12.33
CA ALA A 154 -8.59 -6.30 11.08
C ALA A 154 -9.65 -6.10 9.98
N LEU A 155 -10.65 -6.98 9.93
CA LEU A 155 -11.79 -6.87 9.02
C LEU A 155 -12.70 -5.68 9.37
N GLU A 156 -12.96 -5.41 10.64
CA GLU A 156 -13.72 -4.23 11.07
C GLU A 156 -13.05 -2.93 10.60
N ILE A 157 -11.72 -2.84 10.76
CA ILE A 157 -10.94 -1.71 10.26
C ILE A 157 -11.08 -1.61 8.74
N LEU A 158 -10.91 -2.71 8.02
CA LEU A 158 -11.03 -2.73 6.56
C LEU A 158 -12.44 -2.31 6.09
N GLN A 159 -13.49 -2.83 6.72
CA GLN A 159 -14.88 -2.46 6.42
C GLN A 159 -15.14 -0.96 6.64
N SER A 160 -14.55 -0.37 7.69
CA SER A 160 -14.67 1.08 7.92
C SER A 160 -14.04 1.89 6.79
N ILE A 161 -12.88 1.47 6.28
CA ILE A 161 -12.19 2.12 5.16
C ILE A 161 -12.99 1.93 3.86
N VAL A 162 -13.50 0.73 3.60
CA VAL A 162 -14.35 0.41 2.44
C VAL A 162 -15.59 1.31 2.40
N ALA A 163 -16.25 1.50 3.55
CA ALA A 163 -17.41 2.37 3.66
C ALA A 163 -17.06 3.86 3.48
N GLU A 164 -15.94 4.33 4.05
CA GLU A 164 -15.51 5.73 3.92
C GLU A 164 -15.09 6.09 2.49
N GLU A 165 -14.53 5.12 1.76
CA GLU A 165 -14.08 5.27 0.37
C GLU A 165 -15.16 4.92 -0.68
N ASP A 166 -16.37 4.56 -0.23
CA ASP A 166 -17.49 4.17 -1.09
C ASP A 166 -17.12 3.05 -2.08
N LEU A 167 -16.39 2.04 -1.57
CA LEU A 167 -15.94 0.89 -2.36
C LEU A 167 -16.94 -0.27 -2.28
N GLU A 168 -17.26 -0.85 -3.42
CA GLU A 168 -17.95 -2.14 -3.49
C GLU A 168 -16.93 -3.27 -3.37
N MET A 169 -16.56 -3.64 -2.14
CA MET A 169 -15.58 -4.70 -1.87
C MET A 169 -16.08 -5.66 -0.78
N PRO A 170 -16.46 -6.91 -1.12
CA PRO A 170 -16.80 -7.91 -0.12
C PRO A 170 -15.66 -8.16 0.86
N VAL A 171 -15.93 -7.96 2.16
CA VAL A 171 -15.00 -8.25 3.27
C VAL A 171 -15.61 -9.31 4.17
N GLY A 172 -14.94 -10.45 4.34
CA GLY A 172 -15.52 -11.61 5.03
C GLY A 172 -14.56 -12.34 5.97
N LEU A 173 -15.13 -12.90 7.04
CA LEU A 173 -14.42 -13.82 7.93
C LEU A 173 -14.20 -15.16 7.23
N TYR A 174 -12.95 -15.63 7.20
CA TYR A 174 -12.60 -16.91 6.57
C TYR A 174 -11.36 -17.52 7.23
N ASP A 175 -11.46 -18.79 7.60
CA ASP A 175 -10.30 -19.59 7.98
C ASP A 175 -9.67 -20.21 6.73
N ILE A 176 -8.44 -19.80 6.43
CA ILE A 176 -7.69 -20.30 5.27
C ILE A 176 -7.42 -21.80 5.40
N ASN A 177 -7.21 -22.32 6.62
CA ASN A 177 -6.94 -23.74 6.87
C ASN A 177 -8.09 -24.66 6.44
N ALA A 178 -9.31 -24.12 6.35
CA ALA A 178 -10.47 -24.85 5.85
C ALA A 178 -10.32 -25.28 4.38
N ALA A 179 -9.56 -24.53 3.58
CA ALA A 179 -9.33 -24.80 2.15
C ALA A 179 -10.64 -25.09 1.39
N ALA A 180 -11.65 -24.24 1.62
CA ALA A 180 -13.02 -24.41 1.14
C ALA A 180 -13.49 -23.17 0.36
N LEU A 181 -12.69 -22.75 -0.63
CA LEU A 181 -13.13 -21.70 -1.56
C LEU A 181 -14.31 -22.24 -2.38
N THR A 182 -15.19 -21.35 -2.81
CA THR A 182 -16.43 -21.72 -3.52
C THR A 182 -16.64 -20.95 -4.82
N GLN A 183 -15.81 -19.93 -5.05
CA GLN A 183 -15.88 -19.07 -6.23
C GLN A 183 -14.54 -19.12 -6.94
N ASN A 184 -14.55 -18.93 -8.25
CA ASN A 184 -13.34 -18.80 -9.03
C ASN A 184 -12.90 -17.34 -9.15
N TYR A 185 -11.60 -17.14 -9.29
CA TYR A 185 -10.94 -15.83 -9.38
C TYR A 185 -9.95 -15.79 -10.54
N ASP A 186 -9.75 -14.60 -11.09
CA ASP A 186 -8.71 -14.33 -12.09
C ASP A 186 -7.36 -14.01 -11.42
N PHE A 187 -7.38 -13.58 -10.16
CA PHE A 187 -6.18 -13.31 -9.37
C PHE A 187 -6.34 -13.68 -7.90
N ILE A 188 -5.52 -14.57 -7.36
CA ILE A 188 -5.47 -14.84 -5.91
C ILE A 188 -4.13 -14.34 -5.35
N VAL A 189 -4.19 -13.46 -4.35
CA VAL A 189 -3.03 -12.90 -3.66
C VAL A 189 -3.00 -13.42 -2.23
N SER A 190 -1.84 -13.92 -1.78
CA SER A 190 -1.59 -14.22 -0.38
C SER A 190 -0.15 -13.87 -0.02
N THR A 191 0.06 -12.67 0.53
CA THR A 191 1.40 -12.18 0.86
C THR A 191 1.61 -12.13 2.37
N VAL A 192 2.62 -12.85 2.87
CA VAL A 192 3.09 -12.80 4.27
C VAL A 192 2.02 -13.35 5.25
N VAL A 193 1.26 -14.36 4.81
CA VAL A 193 0.18 -15.00 5.59
C VAL A 193 0.46 -16.49 5.84
N LEU A 194 0.92 -17.22 4.82
CA LEU A 194 1.07 -18.67 4.87
C LEU A 194 1.91 -19.17 6.07
N MET A 195 2.85 -18.35 6.54
CA MET A 195 3.69 -18.65 7.71
C MET A 195 2.95 -18.71 9.06
N PHE A 196 1.67 -18.32 9.09
CA PHE A 196 0.78 -18.43 10.25
C PHE A 196 -0.25 -19.55 10.12
N LEU A 197 -0.22 -20.31 9.02
CA LEU A 197 -1.18 -21.39 8.75
C LEU A 197 -0.67 -22.73 9.27
N GLU A 198 -1.57 -23.70 9.40
CA GLU A 198 -1.23 -25.06 9.83
C GLU A 198 -0.43 -25.77 8.72
N ALA A 199 0.77 -26.26 9.05
CA ALA A 199 1.71 -26.81 8.05
C ALA A 199 1.13 -28.01 7.28
N ASP A 200 0.36 -28.87 7.94
CA ASP A 200 -0.30 -30.04 7.33
C ASP A 200 -1.47 -29.65 6.41
N ARG A 201 -2.00 -28.43 6.55
CA ARG A 201 -3.07 -27.88 5.70
C ARG A 201 -2.56 -27.21 4.44
N ILE A 202 -1.30 -26.78 4.38
CA ILE A 202 -0.71 -26.08 3.22
C ILE A 202 -0.94 -26.82 1.88
N PRO A 203 -0.74 -28.14 1.76
CA PRO A 203 -1.01 -28.84 0.50
C PRO A 203 -2.47 -28.70 0.04
N ALA A 204 -3.43 -28.75 0.98
CA ALA A 204 -4.85 -28.60 0.68
C ALA A 204 -5.19 -27.14 0.33
N ILE A 205 -4.63 -26.18 1.05
CA ILE A 205 -4.80 -24.74 0.80
C ILE A 205 -4.33 -24.38 -0.60
N ILE A 206 -3.08 -24.75 -0.96
CA ILE A 206 -2.50 -24.45 -2.26
C ILE A 206 -3.31 -25.10 -3.38
N ARG A 207 -3.70 -26.37 -3.22
CA ARG A 207 -4.55 -27.05 -4.20
C ARG A 207 -5.89 -26.32 -4.39
N ASN A 208 -6.55 -25.96 -3.30
CA ASN A 208 -7.82 -25.24 -3.34
C ASN A 208 -7.68 -23.86 -4.01
N MET A 209 -6.58 -23.14 -3.76
CA MET A 209 -6.26 -21.91 -4.51
C MET A 209 -6.13 -22.21 -6.01
N GLN A 210 -5.34 -23.22 -6.38
CA GLN A 210 -5.12 -23.58 -7.79
C GLN A 210 -6.41 -24.00 -8.50
N GLU A 211 -7.28 -24.77 -7.85
CA GLU A 211 -8.57 -25.22 -8.38
C GLU A 211 -9.51 -24.03 -8.63
N HIS A 212 -9.48 -23.02 -7.76
CA HIS A 212 -10.33 -21.83 -7.82
C HIS A 212 -9.70 -20.64 -8.58
N THR A 213 -8.55 -20.83 -9.23
CA THR A 213 -8.05 -19.86 -10.20
C THR A 213 -8.53 -20.24 -11.60
N ASN A 214 -9.10 -19.29 -12.34
CA ASN A 214 -9.50 -19.50 -13.73
C ASN A 214 -8.29 -19.85 -14.62
N PRO A 215 -8.44 -20.64 -15.69
CA PRO A 215 -7.41 -20.75 -16.74
C PRO A 215 -7.02 -19.37 -17.26
N GLY A 216 -5.72 -19.10 -17.38
CA GLY A 216 -5.19 -17.77 -17.68
C GLY A 216 -5.13 -16.80 -16.50
N GLY A 217 -5.71 -17.16 -15.35
CA GLY A 217 -5.61 -16.42 -14.09
C GLY A 217 -4.29 -16.63 -13.35
N TYR A 218 -4.09 -15.89 -12.26
CA TYR A 218 -2.80 -15.76 -11.59
C TYR A 218 -2.90 -16.04 -10.09
N ASN A 219 -1.83 -16.59 -9.52
CA ASN A 219 -1.61 -16.65 -8.08
C ASN A 219 -0.32 -15.91 -7.72
N LEU A 220 -0.38 -15.02 -6.74
CA LEU A 220 0.76 -14.33 -6.15
C LEU A 220 0.93 -14.78 -4.70
N ILE A 221 2.07 -15.41 -4.39
CA ILE A 221 2.42 -15.84 -3.04
C ILE A 221 3.76 -15.23 -2.64
N VAL A 222 3.81 -14.71 -1.41
CA VAL A 222 5.06 -14.34 -0.74
C VAL A 222 5.03 -14.95 0.66
N CYS A 223 6.00 -15.79 0.99
CA CYS A 223 6.03 -16.47 2.28
C CYS A 223 7.46 -16.66 2.78
N ALA A 224 7.65 -16.59 4.09
CA ALA A 224 8.94 -16.87 4.73
C ALA A 224 9.37 -18.32 4.45
N MET A 225 10.69 -18.50 4.40
CA MET A 225 11.35 -19.78 4.23
C MET A 225 12.20 -20.13 5.45
N ASP A 226 12.53 -21.42 5.56
CA ASP A 226 13.53 -21.95 6.49
C ASP A 226 14.59 -22.71 5.67
N THR A 227 15.79 -22.14 5.57
CA THR A 227 16.90 -22.66 4.76
C THR A 227 18.17 -22.76 5.58
N GLU A 228 19.12 -23.61 5.17
CA GLU A 228 20.38 -23.80 5.92
C GLU A 228 21.18 -22.50 6.09
N ASP A 229 21.14 -21.61 5.09
CA ASP A 229 21.87 -20.34 5.09
C ASP A 229 21.12 -19.18 5.76
N TYR A 230 19.79 -19.27 5.86
CA TYR A 230 18.92 -18.32 6.57
C TYR A 230 17.86 -19.07 7.39
N PRO A 231 18.26 -19.73 8.50
CA PRO A 231 17.34 -20.52 9.30
C PRO A 231 16.30 -19.63 9.97
N CYS A 232 15.04 -20.05 9.93
CA CYS A 232 13.94 -19.29 10.50
C CYS A 232 13.94 -19.38 12.03
N GLN A 233 14.26 -18.27 12.70
CA GLN A 233 14.23 -18.16 14.16
C GLN A 233 12.86 -17.69 14.72
N MET A 234 11.91 -17.40 13.83
CA MET A 234 10.59 -16.95 14.20
C MET A 234 9.68 -18.14 14.53
N PRO A 235 8.76 -18.02 15.50
CA PRO A 235 7.80 -19.08 15.83
C PRO A 235 6.65 -19.12 14.82
N PHE A 236 6.98 -19.20 13.53
CA PHE A 236 6.03 -19.43 12.45
C PHE A 236 5.59 -20.90 12.48
N SER A 237 4.30 -21.14 12.25
CA SER A 237 3.75 -22.50 12.19
C SER A 237 4.10 -23.19 10.87
N PHE A 238 4.45 -22.42 9.85
CA PHE A 238 4.87 -22.92 8.55
C PHE A 238 5.95 -22.02 7.92
N THR A 239 6.84 -22.62 7.15
CA THR A 239 7.80 -21.96 6.26
C THR A 239 8.04 -22.87 5.07
N PHE A 240 8.31 -22.30 3.89
CA PHE A 240 8.69 -23.09 2.73
C PHE A 240 10.16 -23.54 2.82
N LYS A 241 10.44 -24.73 2.29
CA LYS A 241 11.79 -25.19 1.97
C LYS A 241 12.21 -24.71 0.57
N GLU A 242 13.49 -24.83 0.28
CA GLU A 242 14.05 -24.56 -1.05
C GLU A 242 13.29 -25.35 -2.14
N GLY A 243 12.83 -24.64 -3.17
CA GLY A 243 12.09 -25.18 -4.32
C GLY A 243 10.66 -25.65 -4.03
N GLU A 244 10.21 -25.65 -2.77
CA GLU A 244 8.92 -26.26 -2.39
C GLU A 244 7.73 -25.54 -3.04
N LEU A 245 7.73 -24.20 -3.05
CA LEU A 245 6.66 -23.43 -3.67
C LEU A 245 6.63 -23.61 -5.20
N ALA A 246 7.79 -23.66 -5.86
CA ALA A 246 7.87 -23.92 -7.30
C ALA A 246 7.32 -25.31 -7.65
N GLU A 247 7.62 -26.34 -6.85
CA GLU A 247 7.13 -27.70 -7.08
C GLU A 247 5.60 -27.79 -7.00
N TYR A 248 4.97 -27.06 -6.07
CA TYR A 248 3.50 -26.98 -6.02
C TYR A 248 2.90 -26.42 -7.32
N TYR A 249 3.59 -25.49 -7.98
CA TYR A 249 3.12 -24.78 -9.18
C TYR A 249 3.83 -25.24 -10.46
N LYS A 250 4.46 -26.42 -10.48
CA LYS A 250 5.25 -26.92 -11.63
C LYS A 250 4.50 -27.00 -12.96
N ASP A 251 3.18 -27.19 -12.90
CA ASP A 251 2.33 -27.30 -14.07
C ASP A 251 1.85 -25.93 -14.59
N TRP A 252 2.12 -24.85 -13.85
CA TRP A 252 1.79 -23.47 -14.19
C TRP A 252 2.96 -22.78 -14.89
N GLU A 253 2.70 -21.61 -15.47
CA GLU A 253 3.75 -20.72 -15.96
C GLU A 253 4.25 -19.84 -14.80
N LEU A 254 5.51 -20.00 -14.39
CA LEU A 254 6.13 -19.13 -13.38
C LEU A 254 6.58 -17.81 -14.03
N VAL A 255 5.71 -16.80 -14.01
CA VAL A 255 5.99 -15.46 -14.55
C VAL A 255 7.11 -14.78 -13.74
N LYS A 256 7.12 -14.99 -12.43
CA LYS A 256 8.20 -14.60 -11.53
C LYS A 256 8.37 -15.66 -10.46
N TYR A 257 9.61 -16.07 -10.19
CA TYR A 257 9.97 -16.91 -9.06
C TYR A 257 11.35 -16.52 -8.52
N ASN A 258 11.46 -16.34 -7.22
CA ASN A 258 12.75 -16.22 -6.53
C ASN A 258 12.61 -16.60 -5.05
N GLU A 259 13.75 -16.90 -4.43
CA GLU A 259 13.88 -17.24 -3.01
C GLU A 259 14.88 -16.30 -2.32
N ASN A 260 14.80 -15.01 -2.66
CA ASN A 260 15.79 -14.03 -2.25
C ASN A 260 15.72 -13.71 -0.75
N PRO A 261 16.84 -13.31 -0.12
CA PRO A 261 16.81 -12.73 1.21
C PRO A 261 15.98 -11.44 1.24
N GLY A 262 15.14 -11.30 2.25
CA GLY A 262 14.30 -10.15 2.54
C GLY A 262 14.30 -9.82 4.02
N HIS A 263 13.49 -8.84 4.42
CA HIS A 263 13.41 -8.39 5.80
C HIS A 263 11.97 -8.39 6.29
N LEU A 264 11.73 -8.94 7.47
CA LEU A 264 10.47 -8.75 8.17
C LEU A 264 10.33 -7.28 8.63
N HIS A 265 9.09 -6.83 8.80
CA HIS A 265 8.82 -5.56 9.48
C HIS A 265 9.24 -5.59 10.96
N ARG A 266 9.25 -6.78 11.57
CA ARG A 266 9.70 -7.01 12.95
C ARG A 266 11.21 -6.80 13.07
N ARG A 267 11.63 -6.25 14.22
CA ARG A 267 13.02 -6.03 14.58
C ARG A 267 13.46 -7.01 15.68
N ASP A 268 14.74 -7.36 15.68
CA ASP A 268 15.38 -8.13 16.74
C ASP A 268 15.61 -7.29 18.01
N GLU A 269 16.19 -7.90 19.04
CA GLU A 269 16.50 -7.23 20.32
C GLU A 269 17.46 -6.04 20.16
N ASN A 270 18.24 -6.01 19.07
CA ASN A 270 19.18 -4.93 18.75
C ASN A 270 18.56 -3.86 17.84
N GLY A 271 17.27 -3.98 17.50
CA GLY A 271 16.56 -3.06 16.62
C GLY A 271 16.84 -3.25 15.13
N HIS A 272 17.57 -4.28 14.71
CA HIS A 272 17.76 -4.61 13.29
C HIS A 272 16.54 -5.35 12.74
N ARG A 273 16.21 -5.16 11.46
CA ARG A 273 15.14 -5.95 10.83
C ARG A 273 15.60 -7.39 10.71
N ILE A 274 14.72 -8.33 11.04
CA ILE A 274 15.03 -9.76 10.96
C ILE A 274 15.10 -10.16 9.49
N GLN A 275 16.23 -10.74 9.09
CA GLN A 275 16.48 -11.20 7.72
C GLN A 275 16.11 -12.68 7.59
N LEU A 276 15.36 -13.02 6.54
CA LEU A 276 14.96 -14.39 6.17
C LEU A 276 14.96 -14.51 4.65
N ARG A 277 14.99 -15.73 4.10
CA ARG A 277 14.60 -15.95 2.71
C ARG A 277 13.08 -15.92 2.58
N PHE A 278 12.61 -15.44 1.43
CA PHE A 278 11.19 -15.42 1.09
C PHE A 278 10.97 -16.08 -0.26
N ALA A 279 10.11 -17.09 -0.30
CA ALA A 279 9.62 -17.66 -1.54
C ALA A 279 8.61 -16.65 -2.12
N THR A 280 8.94 -16.08 -3.27
CA THR A 280 8.15 -15.07 -3.97
C THR A 280 7.79 -15.60 -5.35
N MET A 281 6.50 -15.72 -5.62
CA MET A 281 6.00 -16.31 -6.85
C MET A 281 4.80 -15.55 -7.40
N LEU A 282 4.88 -15.17 -8.68
CA LEU A 282 3.71 -14.87 -9.52
C LEU A 282 3.62 -15.98 -10.58
N ALA A 283 2.56 -16.79 -10.51
CA ALA A 283 2.33 -17.90 -11.43
C ALA A 283 1.00 -17.73 -12.18
N LYS A 284 0.98 -18.10 -13.46
CA LYS A 284 -0.20 -18.07 -14.33
C LYS A 284 -0.67 -19.49 -14.65
N LYS A 285 -1.97 -19.73 -14.51
CA LYS A 285 -2.59 -21.02 -14.87
C LYS A 285 -2.66 -21.15 -16.39
N LYS A 286 -2.24 -22.29 -16.91
CA LYS A 286 -2.33 -22.62 -18.34
C LYS A 286 -3.76 -22.82 -18.80
#